data_AF-A0A8J6ZUJ5-F1
#
_entry.id   AF-A0A8J6ZUJ5-F1
#
_cell.length_a   1.000
_cell.length_b   1.000
_cell.length_c   1.000
_cell.angle_alpha   90.00
_cell.angle_beta   90.00
_cell.angle_gamma   90.00
#
_symmetry.space_group_name_H-M   'P 1'
#
loop_
_entity.id
_entity.type
_entity.pdbx_description
1 polymer ?
#
loop_
_entity_poly.entity_id
_entity_poly.type
_entity_poly.pdbx_seq_one_letter_code
_entity_poly.pdbx_strand_id
1 'polypeptide(L)'
;MNDFSCAVKTWDGVYTVGLQHLKSYNYLPAECEQMQVICDRLGRVYSSGLEESVQKFLEMLGKLNRPYLTTVEEKLLSLIEREYRLIDQSPQTHRQ
;
A
#
# COMPACT_ATOMS: atom_id res chain seq x y z
N MET A 1 13.36 -7.27 31.74
CA MET A 1 12.08 -7.07 31.03
C MET A 1 12.40 -7.20 29.55
N ASN A 2 11.87 -8.21 28.87
CA ASN A 2 12.09 -8.33 27.43
C ASN A 2 11.24 -7.28 26.73
N ASP A 3 11.89 -6.28 26.12
CA ASP A 3 11.22 -5.38 25.18
C ASP A 3 10.92 -6.18 23.92
N PHE A 4 9.68 -6.67 23.83
CA PHE A 4 9.22 -7.37 22.64
C PHE A 4 8.88 -6.34 21.56
N SER A 5 9.68 -6.33 20.49
CA SER A 5 9.42 -5.57 19.28
C SER A 5 9.21 -6.51 18.09
N CYS A 6 8.39 -6.09 17.12
CA CYS A 6 8.24 -6.79 15.86
C CYS A 6 8.41 -5.83 14.68
N ALA A 7 8.82 -6.39 13.53
CA ALA A 7 8.79 -5.67 12.26
C ALA A 7 7.37 -5.67 11.70
N VAL A 8 6.83 -4.48 11.44
CA VAL A 8 5.51 -4.27 10.84
C VAL A 8 5.71 -3.65 9.47
N LYS A 9 5.22 -4.35 8.44
CA LYS A 9 5.13 -3.81 7.08
C LYS A 9 3.90 -2.90 7.00
N THR A 10 4.11 -1.68 6.54
CA THR A 10 3.08 -0.67 6.25
C THR A 10 3.09 -0.35 4.75
N TRP A 11 2.19 0.55 4.34
CA TRP A 11 2.05 0.99 2.96
C TRP A 11 3.25 1.81 2.44
N ASP A 12 4.11 2.34 3.32
CA ASP A 12 5.26 3.19 3.01
C ASP A 12 6.61 2.57 3.41
N GLY A 13 6.62 1.45 4.14
CA GLY A 13 7.88 0.86 4.59
C GLY A 13 7.72 -0.29 5.57
N VAL A 14 8.82 -0.59 6.27
CA VAL A 14 8.84 -1.57 7.36
C VAL A 14 9.40 -0.89 8.59
N TYR A 15 8.65 -0.97 9.69
CA TYR A 15 8.97 -0.30 10.95
C TYR A 15 9.16 -1.32 12.05
N THR A 16 10.13 -1.10 12.93
CA THR A 16 10.26 -1.87 14.18
C THR A 16 9.44 -1.17 15.26
N VAL A 17 8.42 -1.84 15.77
CA VAL A 17 7.49 -1.29 16.78
C VAL A 17 7.40 -2.22 17.98
N GLY A 18 7.37 -1.64 19.17
CA GLY A 18 7.08 -2.36 20.41
C GLY A 18 5.64 -2.86 20.42
N LEU A 19 5.41 -4.07 20.93
CA LEU A 19 4.07 -4.69 20.94
C LEU A 19 3.02 -3.82 21.66
N GLN A 20 3.42 -3.03 22.65
CA GLN A 20 2.56 -2.11 23.40
C GLN A 20 1.96 -0.98 22.55
N HIS A 21 2.52 -0.71 21.37
CA HIS A 21 2.03 0.33 20.45
C HIS A 21 1.09 -0.22 19.38
N LEU A 22 0.87 -1.54 19.35
CA LEU A 22 -0.01 -2.18 18.39
C LEU A 22 -1.44 -2.26 18.92
N LYS A 23 -2.40 -1.94 18.07
CA LYS A 23 -3.82 -2.12 18.32
C LYS A 23 -4.34 -3.28 17.48
N SER A 24 -4.96 -4.26 18.13
CA SER A 24 -5.64 -5.35 17.43
C SER A 24 -6.94 -4.86 16.79
N TYR A 25 -7.17 -5.23 15.54
CA TYR A 25 -8.45 -5.08 14.86
C TYR A 25 -9.12 -6.46 14.74
N ASN A 26 -10.45 -6.50 14.88
CA ASN A 26 -11.24 -7.73 14.78
C ASN A 26 -11.61 -8.03 13.32
N TYR A 27 -10.61 -8.04 12.43
CA TYR A 27 -10.82 -8.37 11.03
C TYR A 27 -11.03 -9.87 10.83
N LEU A 28 -11.93 -10.21 9.93
CA LEU A 28 -12.07 -11.56 9.41
C LEU A 28 -10.83 -11.95 8.58
N PRO A 29 -10.55 -13.25 8.39
CA PRO A 29 -9.42 -13.68 7.56
C PRO A 29 -9.40 -13.05 6.16
N ALA A 30 -10.56 -12.99 5.49
CA ALA A 30 -10.69 -12.35 4.18
C ALA A 30 -10.40 -10.83 4.23
N GLU A 31 -10.78 -10.15 5.32
CA GLU A 31 -10.49 -8.72 5.50
C GLU A 31 -9.01 -8.46 5.72
N CYS A 32 -8.31 -9.36 6.43
CA CYS A 32 -6.85 -9.31 6.56
C CYS A 32 -6.17 -9.46 5.20
N GLU A 33 -6.63 -10.39 4.36
CA GLU A 33 -6.11 -10.56 2.99
C GLU A 33 -6.34 -9.30 2.15
N GLN A 34 -7.54 -8.70 2.20
CA GLN A 34 -7.82 -7.46 1.48
C GLN A 34 -6.92 -6.31 1.96
N MET A 35 -6.72 -6.16 3.26
CA MET A 35 -5.81 -5.15 3.81
C MET A 35 -4.37 -5.36 3.33
N GLN A 36 -3.89 -6.60 3.28
CA GLN A 36 -2.57 -6.92 2.74
C GLN A 36 -2.45 -6.55 1.26
N VAL A 37 -3.45 -6.88 0.44
CA VAL A 37 -3.49 -6.52 -0.98
C VAL A 37 -3.42 -5.01 -1.17
N ILE A 38 -4.18 -4.24 -0.38
CA ILE A 38 -4.16 -2.76 -0.46
C ILE A 38 -2.78 -2.23 -0.05
N CYS A 39 -2.23 -2.67 1.08
CA CYS A 39 -0.89 -2.26 1.52
C CYS A 39 0.20 -2.57 0.48
N ASP A 40 0.14 -3.75 -0.15
CA ASP A 40 1.09 -4.14 -1.18
C ASP A 40 0.99 -3.29 -2.45
N ARG A 41 -0.24 -2.94 -2.85
CA ARG A 41 -0.49 -2.03 -3.98
C ARG A 41 0.03 -0.62 -3.71
N LEU A 42 -0.22 -0.08 -2.51
CA LEU A 42 0.28 1.24 -2.13
C LEU A 42 1.80 1.27 -2.08
N GLY A 43 2.45 0.31 -1.41
CA GLY A 43 3.91 0.28 -1.27
C GLY A 43 4.66 0.03 -2.58
N ARG A 44 3.97 -0.54 -3.57
CA ARG A 44 4.47 -0.69 -4.93
C ARG A 44 4.57 0.66 -5.65
N VAL A 45 3.55 1.51 -5.50
CA VAL A 45 3.48 2.82 -6.16
C VAL A 45 4.27 3.88 -5.39
N TYR A 46 4.27 3.80 -4.07
CA TYR A 46 4.87 4.80 -3.19
C TYR A 46 6.39 4.88 -3.42
N SER A 47 6.85 6.03 -3.92
CA SER A 47 8.26 6.31 -4.18
C SER A 47 8.58 7.78 -3.99
N SER A 48 9.87 8.11 -3.78
CA SER A 48 10.33 9.48 -3.50
C SER A 48 10.21 10.45 -4.68
N GLY A 49 9.77 9.99 -5.86
CA GLY A 49 9.64 10.80 -7.08
C GLY A 49 8.21 11.17 -7.46
N LEU A 50 7.20 10.78 -6.66
CA LEU A 50 5.80 11.09 -6.93
C LEU A 50 5.49 12.58 -6.72
N GLU A 51 4.53 13.10 -7.47
CA GLU A 51 3.94 14.43 -7.22
C GLU A 51 3.36 14.51 -5.79
N GLU A 52 3.46 15.66 -5.13
CA GLU A 52 3.00 15.86 -3.75
C GLU A 52 1.51 15.52 -3.58
N SER A 53 0.68 15.85 -4.57
CA SER A 53 -0.75 15.52 -4.59
C SER A 53 -0.99 14.00 -4.58
N VAL A 54 -0.19 13.25 -5.35
CA VAL A 54 -0.25 11.78 -5.42
C VAL A 54 0.24 11.18 -4.10
N GLN A 55 1.34 11.70 -3.54
CA GLN A 55 1.84 11.25 -2.23
C GLN A 55 0.78 11.41 -1.13
N LYS A 56 0.16 12.59 -1.03
CA LYS A 56 -0.90 12.85 -0.04
C LYS A 56 -2.11 11.95 -0.23
N PHE A 57 -2.47 11.65 -1.48
CA PHE A 57 -3.56 10.71 -1.75
C PHE A 57 -3.22 9.29 -1.32
N LEU A 58 -2.02 8.78 -1.64
CA LEU A 58 -1.57 7.45 -1.19
C LEU A 58 -1.47 7.37 0.34
N GLU A 59 -0.98 8.43 0.99
CA GLU A 59 -0.94 8.52 2.45
C GLU A 59 -2.33 8.49 3.08
N MET A 60 -3.31 9.17 2.46
CA MET A 60 -4.72 9.11 2.89
C MET A 60 -5.24 7.67 2.84
N LEU A 61 -4.98 6.95 1.74
CA LEU A 61 -5.39 5.55 1.59
C LEU A 61 -4.70 4.63 2.60
N GLY A 62 -3.41 4.84 2.83
CA GLY A 62 -2.61 4.05 3.77
C GLY A 62 -3.02 4.19 5.24
N LYS A 63 -3.75 5.27 5.58
CA LYS A 63 -4.26 5.54 6.94
C LYS A 63 -5.70 5.08 7.16
N LEU A 64 -6.32 4.40 6.18
CA LEU A 64 -7.67 3.88 6.32
C LEU A 64 -7.70 2.71 7.33
N ASN A 65 -8.59 2.79 8.31
CA ASN A 65 -8.84 1.71 9.28
C ASN A 65 -9.85 0.67 8.78
N ARG A 66 -10.13 0.63 7.48
CA ARG A 66 -11.08 -0.30 6.86
C ARG A 66 -10.38 -1.15 5.80
N PRO A 67 -10.74 -2.44 5.68
CA PRO A 67 -10.05 -3.39 4.81
C PRO A 67 -10.57 -3.35 3.35
N TYR A 68 -11.02 -2.19 2.86
CA TYR A 68 -11.56 -2.05 1.51
C TYR A 68 -11.42 -0.62 1.01
N LEU A 69 -11.30 -0.48 -0.32
CA LEU A 69 -11.41 0.79 -1.02
C LEU A 69 -12.85 0.98 -1.52
N THR A 70 -13.34 2.21 -1.54
CA THR A 70 -14.56 2.57 -2.24
C THR A 70 -14.34 2.52 -3.73
N THR A 71 -15.42 2.49 -4.51
CA THR A 71 -15.36 2.53 -5.97
C THR A 71 -14.54 3.69 -6.53
N VAL A 72 -14.58 4.86 -5.88
CA VAL A 72 -13.82 6.04 -6.33
C VAL A 72 -12.34 5.90 -6.01
N GLU A 73 -12.02 5.49 -4.78
CA GLU A 73 -10.63 5.27 -4.34
C GLU A 73 -9.93 4.20 -5.18
N GLU A 74 -10.63 3.11 -5.46
CA GLU A 74 -10.13 2.01 -6.31
C GLU A 74 -9.81 2.49 -7.73
N LYS A 75 -10.71 3.28 -8.33
CA LYS A 75 -10.49 3.86 -9.67
C LYS A 75 -9.32 4.83 -9.69
N LEU A 76 -9.16 5.65 -8.66
CA LEU A 76 -8.09 6.62 -8.58
C LEU A 76 -6.74 5.94 -8.32
N LEU A 77 -6.69 4.93 -7.43
CA LEU A 77 -5.49 4.13 -7.22
C LEU A 77 -5.08 3.40 -8.50
N SER A 78 -6.03 2.78 -9.20
CA SER A 78 -5.79 2.11 -10.49
C SER A 78 -5.24 3.07 -11.57
N LEU A 79 -5.73 4.31 -11.58
CA LEU A 79 -5.22 5.34 -12.48
C LEU A 79 -3.76 5.66 -12.16
N ILE A 80 -3.44 5.91 -10.88
CA ILE A 80 -2.08 6.20 -10.43
C ILE A 80 -1.13 5.03 -10.74
N GLU A 81 -1.54 3.79 -10.42
CA GLU A 81 -0.78 2.57 -10.73
C GLU A 81 -0.43 2.47 -12.22
N ARG A 82 -1.35 2.88 -13.11
CA ARG A 82 -1.15 2.90 -14.56
C ARG A 82 -0.19 4.00 -15.01
N GLU A 83 -0.38 5.23 -14.53
CA GLU A 83 0.44 6.37 -14.95
C GLU A 83 1.89 6.25 -14.44
N TYR A 84 2.08 5.75 -13.22
CA TYR A 84 3.40 5.58 -12.59
C TYR A 84 4.06 4.22 -12.90
N ARG A 85 3.50 3.46 -13.87
CA ARG A 85 4.13 2.32 -14.56
C ARG A 85 4.83 1.29 -13.67
N LEU A 86 4.03 0.49 -12.98
CA LEU A 86 4.46 -0.87 -12.58
C LEU A 86 4.05 -1.95 -13.60
N ILE A 87 3.47 -1.55 -14.72
CA ILE A 87 3.26 -2.43 -15.86
C ILE A 87 4.20 -1.97 -16.96
N ASP A 88 5.25 -2.76 -17.15
CA ASP A 88 6.17 -2.65 -18.27
C ASP A 88 5.36 -2.78 -19.57
N GLN A 89 5.07 -1.66 -20.22
CA GLN A 89 4.79 -1.66 -21.65
C GLN A 89 6.11 -1.44 -22.38
N SER A 90 7.02 -2.42 -22.32
CA SER A 90 8.04 -2.49 -23.35
C SER A 90 7.37 -2.91 -24.66
N PRO A 91 7.46 -2.10 -25.73
CA PRO A 91 7.10 -2.58 -27.05
C PRO A 91 8.13 -3.65 -27.42
N GLN A 92 7.70 -4.91 -27.51
CA GLN A 92 8.50 -5.94 -28.15
C GLN A 92 8.76 -5.50 -29.59
N THR A 93 9.95 -4.93 -29.79
CA THR A 93 10.44 -4.57 -31.12
C THR A 93 10.69 -5.87 -31.85
N HIS A 94 9.77 -6.19 -32.75
CA HIS A 94 9.95 -7.21 -33.78
C HIS A 94 11.24 -6.87 -34.53
N ARG A 95 12.30 -7.65 -34.33
CA ARG A 95 13.50 -7.59 -35.17
C ARG A 95 13.59 -8.91 -35.91
N GLN A 96 13.47 -8.78 -37.23
CA GLN A 96 13.60 -9.80 -38.27
C GLN A 96 14.92 -10.55 -38.17
#